data_AF-A0A2T2SL16-F1
#
_entry.id   AF-A0A2T2SL16-F1
#
_cell.length_a   1.000
_cell.length_b   1.000
_cell.length_c   1.000
_cell.angle_alpha   90.00
_cell.angle_beta   90.00
_cell.angle_gamma   90.00
#
_symmetry.space_group_name_H-M   'P 1'
#
loop_
_entity.id
_entity.type
_entity.pdbx_description
1 polymer ?
#
loop_
_entity_poly.entity_id
_entity_poly.type
_entity_poly.pdbx_seq_one_letter_code
_entity_poly.pdbx_strand_id
1 'polypeptide(L)'
;LPLIDPDLRFIVEDDAPSIHTGVELPGGKRIYLHGVHPRPPEPLRNEDATARDAEVVIVGREIDAEEQPTVIAGDFNDVAWSHTSELFLRVSQLLDPRKGRGFFNTFDARYPLVSWPLDHVFHSNHFKLINLELLPFVGSDHFPVSITLSYEPTAPVEQPEPEKSAGDEEEAQEKVERAAEENDEEKVMRNEGAHPQPQALAHSDPDQEPASPEDEDVRRP
;
A
#
# COMPACT_ATOMS: atom_id res chain seq x y z
N LEU A 1 -11.61 13.79 3.75
CA LEU A 1 -12.39 13.02 2.75
C LEU A 1 -13.06 11.87 3.49
N PRO A 2 -14.29 11.45 3.13
CA PRO A 2 -14.93 10.31 3.77
C PRO A 2 -14.17 9.02 3.46
N LEU A 3 -14.11 8.10 4.44
CA LEU A 3 -13.65 6.73 4.24
C LEU A 3 -14.79 5.90 3.64
N ILE A 4 -14.46 5.06 2.65
CA ILE A 4 -15.38 4.15 1.98
C ILE A 4 -15.02 2.73 2.42
N ASP A 5 -16.03 2.00 2.91
CA ASP A 5 -15.89 0.62 3.38
C ASP A 5 -14.64 0.40 4.25
N PRO A 6 -14.45 1.18 5.35
CA PRO A 6 -13.28 1.01 6.19
C PRO A 6 -13.31 -0.36 6.86
N ASP A 7 -12.24 -1.12 6.64
CA ASP A 7 -12.01 -2.42 7.24
C ASP A 7 -10.80 -2.36 8.18
N LEU A 8 -11.01 -2.73 9.43
CA LEU A 8 -9.96 -2.78 10.45
C LEU A 8 -9.63 -4.25 10.70
N ARG A 9 -8.43 -4.67 10.32
CA ARG A 9 -8.00 -6.07 10.37
C ARG A 9 -6.87 -6.27 11.36
N PHE A 10 -6.86 -7.45 11.96
CA PHE A 10 -5.77 -7.98 12.77
C PHE A 10 -5.21 -9.15 11.97
N ILE A 11 -4.20 -8.88 11.15
CA ILE A 11 -3.77 -9.80 10.09
C ILE A 11 -3.03 -10.99 10.70
N VAL A 12 -2.01 -10.71 11.52
CA VAL A 12 -1.26 -11.73 12.26
C VAL A 12 -1.50 -11.60 13.76
N GLU A 13 -1.33 -10.41 14.33
CA GLU A 13 -1.38 -10.17 15.78
C GLU A 13 -2.68 -9.48 16.22
N ASP A 14 -3.18 -9.82 17.42
CA ASP A 14 -4.50 -9.39 17.91
C ASP A 14 -4.54 -7.95 18.47
N ASP A 15 -3.39 -7.30 18.58
CA ASP A 15 -3.25 -5.97 19.15
C ASP A 15 -2.47 -4.98 18.27
N ALA A 16 -2.13 -5.40 17.05
CA ALA A 16 -1.58 -4.55 15.99
C ALA A 16 -2.59 -4.50 14.82
N PRO A 17 -3.52 -3.52 14.80
CA PRO A 17 -4.50 -3.42 13.73
C PRO A 17 -3.93 -2.72 12.50
N SER A 18 -4.34 -3.18 11.32
CA SER A 18 -4.20 -2.48 10.05
C SER A 18 -5.57 -1.95 9.58
N ILE A 19 -5.58 -0.83 8.87
CA ILE A 19 -6.78 -0.25 8.26
C ILE A 19 -6.70 -0.32 6.74
N HIS A 20 -7.78 -0.75 6.11
CA HIS A 20 -7.90 -0.87 4.65
C HIS A 20 -9.18 -0.19 4.22
N THR A 21 -9.10 0.81 3.36
CA THR A 21 -10.28 1.62 3.04
C THR A 21 -10.16 2.31 1.70
N GLY A 22 -11.30 2.49 1.03
CA GLY A 22 -11.39 3.41 -0.09
C GLY A 22 -11.42 4.86 0.38
N VAL A 23 -10.89 5.77 -0.42
CA VAL A 23 -11.03 7.22 -0.23
C VAL A 23 -11.51 7.84 -1.53
N GLU A 24 -12.56 8.66 -1.46
CA GLU A 24 -13.02 9.44 -2.60
C GLU A 24 -12.26 10.76 -2.68
N LEU A 25 -11.51 10.96 -3.76
CA LEU A 25 -10.86 12.21 -4.08
C LEU A 25 -11.87 13.25 -4.60
N PRO A 26 -11.59 14.55 -4.47
CA PRO A 26 -12.32 15.58 -5.19
C PRO A 26 -12.39 15.25 -6.69
N GLY A 27 -13.59 15.14 -7.24
CA GLY A 27 -13.83 14.66 -8.61
C GLY A 27 -14.33 13.22 -8.72
N GLY A 28 -14.63 12.56 -7.61
CA GLY A 28 -15.31 11.26 -7.57
C GLY A 28 -14.42 10.06 -7.89
N LYS A 29 -13.11 10.26 -7.98
CA LYS A 29 -12.14 9.16 -8.17
C LYS A 29 -11.91 8.45 -6.84
N ARG A 30 -12.04 7.13 -6.83
CA ARG A 30 -11.73 6.29 -5.67
C ARG A 30 -10.26 5.85 -5.73
N ILE A 31 -9.59 5.92 -4.59
CA ILE A 31 -8.27 5.33 -4.35
C ILE A 31 -8.34 4.42 -3.14
N TYR A 32 -7.40 3.49 -2.98
CA TYR A 32 -7.29 2.62 -1.82
C TYR A 32 -6.16 3.08 -0.92
N LEU A 33 -6.44 3.12 0.39
CA LEU A 33 -5.50 3.49 1.42
C LEU A 33 -5.36 2.32 2.40
N HIS A 34 -4.12 1.86 2.57
CA HIS A 34 -3.74 0.82 3.51
C HIS A 34 -2.86 1.47 4.59
N GLY A 35 -3.29 1.41 5.85
CA GLY A 35 -2.51 1.79 7.01
C GLY A 35 -2.03 0.55 7.74
N VAL A 36 -0.71 0.34 7.82
CA VAL A 36 -0.12 -0.83 8.48
C VAL A 36 0.81 -0.41 9.61
N HIS A 37 0.88 -1.23 10.66
CA HIS A 37 1.82 -1.01 11.75
C HIS A 37 2.16 -2.37 12.40
N PRO A 38 2.83 -3.27 11.67
CA PRO A 38 3.23 -4.55 12.22
C PRO A 38 4.15 -4.35 13.43
N ARG A 39 4.04 -5.22 14.43
CA ARG A 39 4.86 -5.14 15.65
C ARG A 39 6.35 -5.21 15.32
N PRO A 40 7.21 -4.41 15.98
CA PRO A 40 8.65 -4.60 15.88
C PRO A 40 9.08 -5.94 16.47
N PRO A 41 10.12 -6.60 15.93
CA PRO A 41 10.69 -7.76 16.59
C PRO A 41 11.19 -7.40 17.99
N GLU A 42 10.89 -8.24 18.99
CA GLU A 42 11.35 -8.08 20.38
C GLU A 42 12.28 -9.24 20.79
N PRO A 43 13.60 -9.18 20.47
CA PRO A 43 14.54 -10.26 20.77
C PRO A 43 14.60 -10.64 22.26
N LEU A 44 14.35 -9.69 23.15
CA LEU A 44 14.33 -9.92 24.61
C LEU A 44 13.17 -10.82 25.07
N ARG A 45 12.11 -10.93 24.26
CA ARG A 45 10.95 -11.78 24.51
C ARG A 45 10.93 -13.02 23.63
N ASN A 46 12.00 -13.24 22.85
CA ASN A 46 12.09 -14.26 21.79
C ASN A 46 11.02 -14.11 20.70
N GLU A 47 10.57 -12.87 20.45
CA GLU A 47 9.71 -12.54 19.33
C GLU A 47 10.61 -12.06 18.19
N ASP A 48 10.59 -12.77 17.06
CA ASP A 48 11.39 -12.42 15.88
C ASP A 48 10.56 -11.62 14.86
N ALA A 49 11.09 -11.44 13.66
CA ALA A 49 10.45 -10.63 12.61
C ALA A 49 9.36 -11.38 11.83
N THR A 50 9.06 -12.65 12.15
CA THR A 50 8.19 -13.52 11.34
C THR A 50 6.78 -12.93 11.17
N ALA A 51 6.15 -12.48 12.25
CA ALA A 51 4.81 -11.89 12.20
C ALA A 51 4.78 -10.61 11.35
N ARG A 52 5.74 -9.72 11.58
CA ARG A 52 5.91 -8.46 10.84
C ARG A 52 6.09 -8.71 9.35
N ASP A 53 6.98 -9.64 9.01
CA ASP A 53 7.30 -9.96 7.62
C ASP A 53 6.11 -10.55 6.87
N ALA A 54 5.35 -11.44 7.51
CA ALA A 54 4.16 -12.03 6.93
C ALA A 54 3.05 -11.00 6.70
N GLU A 55 2.79 -10.11 7.67
CA GLU A 55 1.74 -9.09 7.53
C GLU A 55 1.98 -8.19 6.31
N VAL A 56 3.22 -7.70 6.15
CA VAL A 56 3.60 -6.86 5.02
C VAL A 56 3.43 -7.59 3.69
N VAL A 57 3.83 -8.87 3.62
CA VAL A 57 3.71 -9.70 2.42
C VAL A 57 2.25 -10.01 2.08
N ILE A 58 1.41 -10.34 3.06
CA ILE A 58 -0.03 -10.58 2.87
C ILE A 58 -0.68 -9.36 2.22
N VAL A 59 -0.47 -8.18 2.81
CA VAL A 59 -1.01 -6.92 2.26
C VAL A 59 -0.45 -6.63 0.86
N GLY A 60 0.83 -6.94 0.63
CA GLY A 60 1.46 -6.76 -0.68
C GLY A 60 0.79 -7.60 -1.78
N ARG A 61 0.50 -8.87 -1.51
CA ARG A 61 -0.16 -9.79 -2.46
C ARG A 61 -1.60 -9.39 -2.73
N GLU A 62 -2.32 -8.92 -1.72
CA GLU A 62 -3.69 -8.41 -1.89
C GLU A 62 -3.72 -7.19 -2.82
N ILE A 63 -2.76 -6.27 -2.65
CA ILE A 63 -2.66 -5.05 -3.47
C ILE A 63 -2.40 -5.39 -4.94
N ASP A 64 -1.49 -6.33 -5.22
CA ASP A 64 -1.17 -6.77 -6.58
C ASP A 64 -2.37 -7.41 -7.29
N ALA A 65 -3.20 -8.17 -6.56
CA ALA A 65 -4.38 -8.83 -7.10
C ALA A 65 -5.51 -7.87 -7.53
N GLU A 66 -5.51 -6.63 -7.04
CA GLU A 66 -6.60 -5.67 -7.23
C GLU A 66 -6.38 -4.67 -8.39
N GLU A 67 -5.13 -4.44 -8.81
CA GLU A 67 -4.73 -3.47 -9.86
C GLU A 67 -5.36 -2.06 -9.69
N GLN A 68 -5.58 -1.59 -8.45
CA GLN A 68 -6.25 -0.31 -8.17
C GLN A 68 -5.25 0.82 -7.81
N PRO A 69 -5.67 2.10 -7.93
CA PRO A 69 -4.91 3.23 -7.41
C PRO A 69 -4.73 3.14 -5.89
N THR A 70 -3.59 2.61 -5.47
CA THR A 70 -3.32 2.30 -4.06
C THR A 70 -2.19 3.14 -3.49
N VAL A 71 -2.35 3.53 -2.23
CA VAL A 71 -1.30 4.05 -1.35
C VAL A 71 -1.30 3.21 -0.07
N ILE A 72 -0.13 2.78 0.37
CA ILE A 72 0.09 2.13 1.66
C ILE A 72 1.07 2.96 2.47
N ALA A 73 0.77 3.16 3.75
CA ALA A 73 1.60 3.97 4.64
C ALA A 73 1.56 3.44 6.07
N GLY A 74 2.65 3.67 6.81
CA GLY A 74 2.71 3.41 8.23
C GLY A 74 4.12 3.11 8.71
N ASP A 75 4.24 2.69 9.96
CA ASP A 75 5.49 2.22 10.55
C ASP A 75 5.64 0.73 10.28
N PHE A 76 6.56 0.38 9.38
CA PHE A 76 6.80 -1.01 8.99
C PHE A 76 7.70 -1.73 9.98
N ASN A 77 8.28 -1.02 10.97
CA ASN A 77 9.28 -1.53 11.90
C ASN A 77 10.43 -2.28 11.20
N ASP A 78 10.74 -1.86 9.97
CA ASP A 78 11.78 -2.41 9.14
C ASP A 78 12.42 -1.30 8.31
N VAL A 79 13.67 -1.51 7.89
CA VAL A 79 14.39 -0.51 7.09
C VAL A 79 14.12 -0.70 5.61
N ALA A 80 14.08 0.39 4.85
CA ALA A 80 13.83 0.41 3.40
C ALA A 80 14.71 -0.52 2.54
N TRP A 81 15.89 -0.90 3.04
CA TRP A 81 16.85 -1.79 2.35
C TRP A 81 16.89 -3.20 2.94
N SER A 82 15.88 -3.60 3.71
CA SER A 82 15.75 -4.97 4.17
C SER A 82 15.31 -5.89 3.03
N HIS A 83 15.65 -7.18 3.13
CA HIS A 83 15.22 -8.20 2.17
C HIS A 83 13.69 -8.28 2.07
N THR A 84 12.99 -8.18 3.20
CA THR A 84 11.52 -8.21 3.25
C THR A 84 10.89 -6.97 2.61
N SER A 85 11.48 -5.78 2.79
CA SER A 85 11.02 -4.56 2.09
C SER A 85 11.20 -4.68 0.56
N GLU A 86 12.30 -5.28 0.12
CA GLU A 86 12.52 -5.53 -1.31
C GLU A 86 11.54 -6.57 -1.86
N LEU A 87 11.31 -7.67 -1.14
CA LEU A 87 10.29 -8.67 -1.49
C LEU A 87 8.90 -8.02 -1.57
N PHE A 88 8.52 -7.22 -0.57
CA PHE A 88 7.25 -6.50 -0.55
C PHE A 88 7.05 -5.64 -1.81
N LEU A 89 8.05 -4.86 -2.21
CA LEU A 89 7.96 -4.03 -3.42
C LEU A 89 7.77 -4.87 -4.68
N ARG A 90 8.47 -6.01 -4.80
CA ARG A 90 8.33 -6.91 -5.96
C ARG A 90 6.97 -7.60 -5.96
N VAL A 91 6.51 -8.11 -4.82
CA VAL A 91 5.23 -8.82 -4.72
C VAL A 91 4.04 -7.88 -4.93
N SER A 92 4.09 -6.67 -4.37
CA SER A 92 3.02 -5.67 -4.47
C SER A 92 3.03 -4.81 -5.74
N GLN A 93 4.13 -4.86 -6.51
CA GLN A 93 4.41 -3.97 -7.65
C GLN A 93 4.39 -2.46 -7.31
N LEU A 94 4.42 -2.09 -6.02
CA LEU A 94 4.39 -0.70 -5.60
C LEU A 94 5.74 -0.01 -5.80
N LEU A 95 5.68 1.32 -5.88
CA LEU A 95 6.85 2.19 -6.00
C LEU A 95 7.25 2.73 -4.63
N ASP A 96 8.56 2.75 -4.37
CA ASP A 96 9.15 3.44 -3.23
C ASP A 96 9.53 4.88 -3.61
N PRO A 97 8.80 5.90 -3.10
CA PRO A 97 9.07 7.30 -3.41
C PRO A 97 10.42 7.78 -2.87
N ARG A 98 11.07 7.04 -1.95
CA ARG A 98 12.37 7.41 -1.36
C ARG A 98 13.55 7.04 -2.25
N LYS A 99 13.39 6.11 -3.20
CA LYS A 99 14.49 5.66 -4.08
C LYS A 99 15.13 6.88 -4.77
N GLY A 100 16.44 7.02 -4.59
CA GLY A 100 17.24 8.12 -5.15
C GLY A 100 17.12 9.49 -4.44
N ARG A 101 16.47 9.58 -3.27
CA ARG A 101 16.16 10.86 -2.60
C ARG A 101 16.72 11.02 -1.19
N GLY A 102 17.62 10.12 -0.78
CA GLY A 102 18.31 10.18 0.51
C GLY A 102 17.59 9.41 1.62
N PHE A 103 18.02 9.63 2.87
CA PHE A 103 17.48 8.95 4.03
C PHE A 103 16.36 9.76 4.69
N PHE A 104 15.22 9.11 4.89
CA PHE A 104 14.08 9.65 5.64
C PHE A 104 14.04 8.96 7.00
N ASN A 105 15.00 9.27 7.86
CA ASN A 105 15.10 8.64 9.16
C ASN A 105 14.03 9.19 10.11
N THR A 106 13.09 8.34 10.49
CA THR A 106 11.91 8.72 11.27
C THR A 106 12.07 8.40 12.75
N PHE A 107 12.80 7.34 13.11
CA PHE A 107 12.95 6.87 14.50
C PHE A 107 14.42 6.64 14.90
N ASP A 108 14.97 7.13 15.99
CA ASP A 108 14.33 7.83 17.10
C ASP A 108 14.47 9.34 16.92
N ALA A 109 13.35 10.04 16.82
CA ALA A 109 13.27 11.48 16.61
C ALA A 109 13.90 12.31 17.74
N ARG A 110 14.13 11.70 18.92
CA ARG A 110 14.84 12.31 20.05
C ARG A 110 16.35 12.40 19.80
N TYR A 111 16.88 11.56 18.91
CA TYR A 111 18.31 11.44 18.61
C TYR A 111 18.55 11.44 17.09
N PRO A 112 18.38 12.58 16.39
CA PRO A 112 18.39 12.65 14.92
C PRO A 112 19.73 12.28 14.26
N LEU A 113 20.82 12.18 15.03
CA LEU A 113 22.11 11.69 14.54
C LEU A 113 22.22 10.16 14.50
N VAL A 114 21.28 9.44 15.15
CA VAL A 114 21.25 7.98 15.30
C VAL A 114 19.82 7.47 15.10
N SER A 115 19.22 7.87 13.98
CA SER A 115 17.85 7.52 13.59
C SER A 115 17.83 6.58 12.36
N TRP A 116 16.72 5.89 12.18
CA TRP A 116 16.40 4.79 11.27
C TRP A 116 15.11 5.12 10.52
N PRO A 117 14.98 4.71 9.25
CA PRO A 117 13.79 4.96 8.44
C PRO A 117 12.78 3.81 8.60
N LEU A 118 11.94 3.88 9.63
CA LEU A 118 10.95 2.82 9.91
C LEU A 118 9.56 3.12 9.33
N ASP A 119 9.25 4.39 9.08
CA ASP A 119 7.99 4.79 8.45
C ASP A 119 8.11 4.86 6.94
N HIS A 120 7.20 4.17 6.28
CA HIS A 120 7.21 3.96 4.85
C HIS A 120 5.90 4.48 4.24
N VAL A 121 6.00 5.03 3.04
CA VAL A 121 4.86 5.23 2.16
C VAL A 121 5.23 4.62 0.82
N PHE A 122 4.38 3.75 0.30
CA PHE A 122 4.49 3.20 -1.04
C PHE A 122 3.22 3.51 -1.83
N HIS A 123 3.34 3.62 -3.15
CA HIS A 123 2.21 3.94 -3.99
C HIS A 123 2.25 3.16 -5.30
N SER A 124 1.07 2.86 -5.84
CA SER A 124 0.94 2.25 -7.16
C SER A 124 1.40 3.20 -8.25
N ASN A 125 1.58 2.66 -9.45
CA ASN A 125 2.07 3.41 -10.61
C ASN A 125 1.07 4.44 -11.17
N HIS A 126 -0.16 4.45 -10.64
CA HIS A 126 -1.17 5.48 -10.90
C HIS A 126 -0.79 6.86 -10.34
N PHE A 127 0.31 6.98 -9.60
CA PHE A 127 0.73 8.22 -8.98
C PHE A 127 2.15 8.64 -9.37
N LYS A 128 2.37 9.95 -9.45
CA LYS A 128 3.70 10.57 -9.49
C LYS A 128 3.99 11.30 -8.19
N LEU A 129 5.22 11.20 -7.72
CA LEU A 129 5.69 11.93 -6.55
C LEU A 129 5.88 13.42 -6.88
N ILE A 130 5.17 14.29 -6.16
CA ILE A 130 5.37 15.74 -6.20
C ILE A 130 6.37 16.15 -5.11
N ASN A 131 6.15 15.70 -3.87
CA ASN A 131 6.98 16.06 -2.71
C ASN A 131 7.04 14.92 -1.69
N LEU A 132 8.18 14.77 -1.03
CA LEU A 132 8.39 13.90 0.11
C LEU A 132 9.31 14.60 1.11
N GLU A 133 8.85 14.77 2.34
CA GLU A 133 9.60 15.48 3.38
C GLU A 133 9.38 14.87 4.77
N LEU A 134 10.39 14.97 5.63
CA LEU A 134 10.22 14.81 7.08
C LEU A 134 9.76 16.12 7.69
N LEU A 135 8.70 16.07 8.48
CA LEU A 135 8.17 17.21 9.20
C LEU A 135 8.91 17.44 10.54
N PRO A 136 8.80 18.64 11.13
CA PRO A 136 9.41 18.94 12.43
C PRO A 136 8.96 18.00 13.55
N PHE A 137 9.81 17.85 14.58
CA PHE A 137 9.49 17.09 15.79
C PHE A 137 8.19 17.56 16.46
N VAL A 138 7.29 16.62 16.72
CA VAL A 138 5.96 16.89 17.32
C VAL A 138 5.79 16.33 18.74
N GLY A 139 6.86 15.83 19.35
CA GLY A 139 6.80 15.19 20.68
C GLY A 139 6.62 13.67 20.66
N SER A 140 6.55 13.06 19.48
CA SER A 140 6.61 11.60 19.28
C SER A 140 8.07 11.12 19.17
N ASP A 141 8.33 9.84 19.40
CA ASP A 141 9.62 9.20 19.08
C ASP A 141 9.81 8.96 17.56
N HIS A 142 8.79 9.22 16.75
CA HIS A 142 8.88 9.26 15.28
C HIS A 142 8.71 10.68 14.72
N PHE A 143 9.46 11.02 13.67
CA PHE A 143 9.20 12.19 12.84
C PHE A 143 8.03 11.91 11.88
N PRO A 144 7.06 12.83 11.72
CA PRO A 144 6.02 12.65 10.72
C PRO A 144 6.59 12.73 9.31
N VAL A 145 6.11 11.87 8.41
CA VAL A 145 6.42 11.94 6.97
C VAL A 145 5.26 12.63 6.26
N SER A 146 5.56 13.62 5.41
CA SER A 146 4.61 14.27 4.51
C SER A 146 4.93 13.88 3.08
N ILE A 147 3.91 13.41 2.36
CA ILE A 147 3.99 13.03 0.96
C ILE A 147 2.90 13.75 0.17
N THR A 148 3.24 14.20 -1.04
CA THR A 148 2.30 14.75 -1.99
C THR A 148 2.40 13.98 -3.29
N LEU A 149 1.29 13.40 -3.72
CA LEU A 149 1.18 12.59 -4.93
C LEU A 149 0.23 13.25 -5.94
N SER A 150 0.59 13.16 -7.22
CA SER A 150 -0.25 13.51 -8.37
C SER A 150 -0.91 12.22 -8.87
N TYR A 151 -2.23 12.17 -8.99
CA TYR A 151 -2.91 11.05 -9.64
C TYR A 151 -2.79 11.19 -11.16
N GLU A 152 -2.00 10.33 -11.77
CA GLU A 152 -1.69 10.32 -13.21
C GLU A 152 -1.81 8.87 -13.71
N PRO A 153 -3.01 8.40 -14.08
CA PRO A 153 -3.21 6.99 -14.47
C PRO A 153 -2.46 6.59 -15.75
N THR A 154 -1.91 7.54 -16.50
CA THR A 154 -1.04 7.29 -17.67
C THR A 154 0.45 7.31 -17.32
N ALA A 155 0.82 7.56 -16.06
CA ALA A 155 2.20 7.53 -15.58
C ALA A 155 2.93 6.17 -15.68
N PRO A 156 2.26 4.99 -15.79
CA PRO A 156 2.97 3.72 -15.92
C PRO A 156 3.95 3.64 -17.10
N VAL A 157 3.79 4.49 -18.11
CA VAL A 157 4.72 4.58 -19.25
C VAL A 157 6.11 5.12 -18.85
N GLU A 158 6.19 5.90 -17.77
CA GLU A 158 7.41 6.65 -17.39
C GLU A 158 8.06 6.17 -16.07
N GLN A 159 7.40 5.27 -15.33
CA GLN A 159 7.88 4.76 -14.03
C GLN A 159 7.76 3.22 -14.02
N PRO A 160 8.82 2.47 -14.37
CA PRO A 160 8.73 1.01 -14.39
C PRO A 160 8.47 0.47 -12.97
N GLU A 161 7.57 -0.51 -12.88
CA GLU A 161 7.31 -1.25 -11.66
C GLU A 161 8.51 -2.13 -11.28
N PRO A 162 8.65 -2.53 -10.01
CA PRO A 162 9.69 -3.47 -9.61
C PRO A 162 9.56 -4.80 -10.36
N GLU A 163 10.64 -5.31 -10.95
CA GLU A 163 10.58 -6.61 -11.63
C GLU A 163 10.40 -7.74 -10.62
N LYS A 164 9.37 -8.58 -10.81
CA LYS A 164 9.20 -9.82 -10.04
C LYS A 164 10.32 -10.81 -10.36
N SER A 165 10.84 -11.46 -9.33
CA SER A 165 11.81 -12.56 -9.42
C SER A 165 11.11 -13.92 -9.43
N ALA A 166 11.76 -14.93 -10.01
CA ALA A 166 11.21 -16.28 -10.20
C ALA A 166 10.97 -17.10 -8.90
N GLY A 167 11.14 -16.50 -7.72
CA GLY A 167 10.88 -17.12 -6.42
C GLY A 167 10.17 -16.19 -5.42
N ASP A 168 9.73 -15.00 -5.83
CA ASP A 168 9.12 -14.05 -4.91
C ASP A 168 7.82 -14.58 -4.31
N GLU A 169 6.97 -15.23 -5.13
CA GLU A 169 5.71 -15.82 -4.64
C GLU A 169 5.96 -16.99 -3.68
N GLU A 170 6.99 -17.80 -3.92
CA GLU A 170 7.39 -18.91 -3.05
C GLU A 170 7.92 -18.38 -1.71
N GLU A 171 8.84 -17.42 -1.75
CA GLU A 171 9.36 -16.80 -0.53
C GLU A 171 8.27 -16.08 0.27
N ALA A 172 7.35 -15.41 -0.42
CA ALA A 172 6.19 -14.78 0.19
C ALA A 172 5.31 -15.82 0.90
N GLN A 173 5.03 -16.95 0.25
CA GLN A 173 4.25 -18.03 0.85
C GLN A 173 4.96 -18.63 2.07
N GLU A 174 6.27 -18.88 2.00
CA GLU A 174 7.06 -19.42 3.12
C GLU A 174 6.98 -18.50 4.36
N LYS A 175 7.03 -17.17 4.17
CA LYS A 175 6.88 -16.21 5.27
C LYS A 175 5.49 -16.30 5.92
N VAL A 176 4.44 -16.44 5.11
CA VAL A 176 3.07 -16.55 5.62
C VAL A 176 2.86 -17.87 6.35
N GLU A 177 3.30 -19.00 5.78
CA GLU A 177 3.21 -20.32 6.41
C GLU A 177 3.94 -20.35 7.75
N ARG A 178 5.16 -19.79 7.81
CA ARG A 178 5.91 -19.71 9.05
C ARG A 178 5.18 -18.87 10.12
N ALA A 179 4.60 -17.73 9.73
CA ALA A 179 3.82 -16.93 10.66
C ALA A 179 2.56 -17.67 11.13
N ALA A 180 1.93 -18.46 10.26
CA ALA A 180 0.78 -19.29 10.61
C ALA A 180 1.15 -20.39 11.63
N GLU A 181 2.34 -21.02 11.50
CA GLU A 181 2.86 -22.00 12.46
C GLU A 181 3.18 -21.38 13.84
N GLU A 182 3.71 -20.15 13.86
CA GLU A 182 4.13 -19.47 15.08
C GLU A 182 3.00 -18.67 15.77
N ASN A 183 1.88 -18.43 15.08
CA ASN A 183 0.75 -17.64 15.57
C ASN A 183 -0.57 -18.43 15.45
N ASP A 184 -1.68 -17.75 15.15
CA ASP A 184 -2.98 -18.36 14.92
C ASP A 184 -3.13 -18.67 13.41
N GLU A 185 -2.89 -19.93 13.05
CA GLU A 185 -2.96 -20.43 11.68
C GLU A 185 -4.28 -20.09 11.00
N GLU A 186 -5.42 -20.29 11.67
CA GLU A 186 -6.74 -20.03 11.07
C GLU A 186 -6.91 -18.54 10.75
N LYS A 187 -6.44 -17.66 11.63
CA LYS A 187 -6.47 -16.20 11.41
C LYS A 187 -5.55 -15.79 10.27
N VAL A 188 -4.30 -16.24 10.26
CA VAL A 188 -3.32 -15.85 9.24
C VAL A 188 -3.79 -16.30 7.86
N MET A 189 -4.17 -17.56 7.71
CA MET A 189 -4.63 -18.11 6.42
C MET A 189 -5.96 -17.51 5.96
N ARG A 190 -6.86 -17.16 6.89
CA ARG A 190 -8.11 -16.44 6.56
C ARG A 190 -7.81 -15.04 6.02
N ASN A 191 -6.89 -14.30 6.65
CA ASN A 191 -6.52 -12.97 6.20
C ASN A 191 -5.77 -13.00 4.86
N GLU A 192 -4.89 -13.97 4.63
CA GLU A 192 -4.20 -14.15 3.34
C GLU A 192 -5.18 -14.32 2.16
N GLY A 193 -6.28 -15.05 2.36
CA GLY A 193 -7.31 -15.26 1.34
C GLY A 193 -8.42 -14.20 1.32
N ALA A 194 -8.36 -13.16 2.17
CA ALA A 194 -9.40 -12.16 2.32
C ALA A 194 -9.24 -11.05 1.28
N HIS A 195 -9.54 -11.33 0.01
CA HIS A 195 -9.68 -10.27 -0.99
C HIS A 195 -10.93 -9.42 -0.70
N PRO A 196 -10.81 -8.09 -0.59
CA PRO A 196 -11.94 -7.20 -0.79
C PRO A 196 -12.58 -7.53 -2.14
N GLN A 197 -13.84 -7.95 -2.14
CA GLN A 197 -14.57 -8.14 -3.39
C GLN A 197 -14.57 -6.80 -4.15
N PRO A 198 -14.02 -6.72 -5.38
CA PRO A 198 -14.06 -5.48 -6.13
C PRO A 198 -15.52 -5.14 -6.39
N GLN A 199 -16.04 -4.10 -5.75
CA GLN A 199 -17.27 -3.49 -6.25
C GLN A 199 -16.93 -2.94 -7.63
N ALA A 200 -17.52 -3.56 -8.65
CA ALA A 200 -17.29 -3.25 -10.06
C ALA A 200 -17.23 -1.74 -10.28
N LEU A 201 -16.11 -1.27 -10.83
CA LEU A 201 -15.95 0.10 -11.30
C LEU A 201 -17.09 0.39 -12.27
N ALA A 202 -18.05 1.22 -11.86
CA ALA A 202 -18.99 1.79 -12.80
C ALA A 202 -18.19 2.73 -13.71
N HIS A 203 -17.79 2.22 -14.87
CA HIS A 203 -17.28 3.02 -15.97
C HIS A 203 -18.38 4.00 -16.39
N SER A 204 -18.39 5.20 -15.80
CA SER A 204 -19.01 6.35 -16.45
C SER A 204 -18.00 6.87 -17.46
N ASP A 205 -18.11 6.37 -18.69
CA ASP A 205 -17.39 6.89 -19.85
C ASP A 205 -17.82 8.35 -20.08
N PRO A 206 -16.92 9.34 -19.91
CA PRO A 206 -17.28 10.74 -20.06
C PRO A 206 -17.34 11.19 -21.53
N ASP A 207 -17.00 10.32 -22.49
CA ASP A 207 -16.89 10.66 -23.92
C ASP A 207 -18.09 10.20 -24.78
N GLN A 208 -19.23 9.84 -24.17
CA GLN A 208 -20.48 9.74 -24.95
C GLN A 208 -21.02 11.14 -25.26
N GLU A 209 -20.59 11.71 -26.39
CA GLU A 209 -21.27 12.85 -27.01
C GLU A 209 -22.77 12.54 -27.18
N PRO A 210 -23.69 13.44 -26.80
CA PRO A 210 -25.09 13.27 -27.11
C PRO A 210 -25.29 13.34 -28.62
N ALA A 211 -25.90 12.30 -29.19
CA ALA A 211 -26.25 12.24 -30.60
C ALA A 211 -27.02 13.51 -31.03
N SER A 212 -26.51 14.21 -32.04
CA SER A 212 -27.15 15.38 -32.64
C SER A 212 -28.44 14.97 -33.36
N PRO A 213 -29.55 15.71 -33.18
CA PRO A 213 -30.78 15.44 -33.92
C PRO A 213 -30.78 16.24 -35.22
N GLU A 214 -30.25 15.67 -36.31
CA GLU A 214 -30.52 16.18 -37.66
C GLU A 214 -30.79 15.04 -38.65
N ASP A 215 -31.76 15.31 -39.54
CA ASP A 215 -32.17 14.60 -40.75
C ASP A 215 -33.06 13.33 -40.64
N GLU A 216 -34.35 13.55 -40.39
CA GLU A 216 -35.38 12.85 -41.18
C GLU A 216 -36.17 13.86 -42.04
N ASP A 217 -35.59 14.16 -43.21
CA ASP A 217 -36.25 14.84 -44.33
C ASP A 217 -37.08 13.83 -45.13
N VAL A 218 -38.38 14.10 -45.20
CA VAL A 218 -39.29 13.99 -46.36
C VAL A 218 -38.93 12.96 -47.45
N ARG A 219 -39.82 11.97 -47.66
CA ARG A 219 -40.48 11.65 -48.97
C ARG A 219 -41.48 10.47 -48.91
N ARG A 220 -42.77 10.82 -48.99
CA ARG A 220 -43.93 10.29 -49.77
C ARG A 220 -43.82 8.93 -50.50
N PRO A 221 -44.96 8.22 -50.73
CA PRO A 221 -46.03 8.65 -51.65
C PRO A 221 -47.28 9.22 -50.97
#